data_AF-A0A1I7TWY0-F1
#
_entry.id   AF-A0A1I7TWY0-F1
#
_cell.length_a   1.000
_cell.length_b   1.000
_cell.length_c   1.000
_cell.angle_alpha   90.00
_cell.angle_beta   90.00
_cell.angle_gamma   90.00
#
_symmetry.space_group_name_H-M   'P 1'
#
loop_
_entity.id
_entity.type
_entity.pdbx_description
1 polymer ?
#
loop_
_entity_poly.entity_id
_entity_poly.type
_entity_poly.pdbx_seq_one_letter_code
_entity_poly.pdbx_strand_id
1 'polypeptide(L)'
;MNTRLVYAIAVLAVFASAQSDDDWDATVRDQTEFCGTMAQYAPNGGIYCTQFLTCCDRQFDPNNGDKCQVKESECNETDDGRSGVGICKFSNCTELITTTTTTTTPAPQYESINAAYQAVTILAPLAAALFCVL
;
A
#
# COMPACT_ATOMS: atom_id res chain seq x y z
N MET A 1 5.11 -31.45 18.33
CA MET A 1 5.26 -30.26 17.47
C MET A 1 4.62 -29.07 18.18
N ASN A 2 5.41 -28.05 18.50
CA ASN A 2 4.95 -26.87 19.24
C ASN A 2 4.20 -25.93 18.30
N THR A 3 2.88 -25.84 18.46
CA THR A 3 1.96 -24.99 17.68
C THR A 3 2.40 -23.52 17.63
N ARG A 4 3.03 -23.01 18.71
CA ARG A 4 3.59 -21.65 18.76
C ARG A 4 4.70 -21.38 17.74
N LEU A 5 5.50 -22.40 17.40
CA LEU A 5 6.59 -22.28 16.44
C LEU A 5 6.06 -22.21 14.99
N VAL A 6 4.94 -22.90 14.73
CA VAL A 6 4.26 -22.90 13.42
C VAL A 6 3.64 -21.53 13.13
N TYR A 7 3.01 -20.91 14.13
CA TYR A 7 2.44 -19.56 13.97
C TYR A 7 3.51 -18.49 13.74
N ALA A 8 4.66 -18.57 14.41
CA ALA A 8 5.75 -17.61 14.23
C ALA A 8 6.35 -17.65 12.81
N ILE A 9 6.48 -18.86 12.23
CA ILE A 9 6.97 -19.04 10.85
C ILE A 9 5.95 -18.51 9.83
N ALA A 10 4.66 -18.74 10.06
CA ALA A 10 3.60 -18.25 9.18
C ALA A 10 3.54 -16.71 9.13
N VAL A 11 3.80 -16.04 10.25
CA VAL A 11 3.80 -14.57 10.31
C VAL A 11 5.02 -13.97 9.59
N LEU A 12 6.21 -14.60 9.66
CA LEU A 12 7.40 -14.14 8.94
C LEU A 12 7.29 -14.27 7.41
N ALA A 13 6.60 -15.29 6.91
CA ALA A 13 6.42 -15.51 5.47
C ALA A 13 5.53 -14.45 4.80
N VAL A 14 4.60 -13.84 5.54
CA VAL A 14 3.70 -12.79 5.02
C VAL A 14 4.44 -11.48 4.75
N PHE A 15 5.48 -11.15 5.52
CA PHE A 15 6.24 -9.90 5.32
C PHE A 15 7.32 -10.01 4.24
N ALA A 16 7.82 -11.22 3.97
CA ALA A 16 8.88 -11.44 2.98
C ALA A 16 8.39 -11.47 1.52
N SER A 17 7.09 -11.67 1.29
CA SER A 17 6.50 -11.77 -0.06
C SER A 17 6.02 -10.44 -0.64
N ALA A 18 6.14 -9.33 0.11
CA ALA A 18 5.74 -8.00 -0.34
C ALA A 18 6.87 -7.18 -1.00
N GLN A 19 8.06 -7.77 -1.14
CA GLN A 19 9.17 -7.18 -1.89
C GLN A 19 9.33 -7.98 -3.18
N SER A 20 8.39 -7.84 -4.12
CA SER A 20 8.80 -8.04 -5.51
C SER A 20 9.66 -6.82 -5.85
N ASP A 21 10.96 -7.03 -5.97
CA ASP A 21 11.87 -6.09 -6.64
C ASP A 21 11.53 -6.08 -8.13
N ASP A 22 10.30 -5.74 -8.49
CA ASP A 22 10.04 -5.18 -9.81
C ASP A 22 10.89 -3.91 -9.83
N ASP A 23 11.95 -3.93 -10.65
CA ASP A 23 12.95 -2.87 -10.77
C ASP A 23 12.23 -1.54 -11.08
N TRP A 24 11.86 -0.82 -10.01
CA TRP A 24 11.00 0.33 -10.09
C TRP A 24 11.80 1.49 -10.68
N ASP A 25 11.49 1.85 -11.92
CA ASP A 25 12.10 2.99 -12.58
C ASP A 25 11.34 4.28 -12.25
N ALA A 26 11.96 5.15 -11.46
CA ALA A 26 11.42 6.44 -11.05
C ALA A 26 11.15 7.41 -12.23
N THR A 27 11.71 7.14 -13.41
CA THR A 27 11.54 7.93 -14.65
C THR A 27 10.50 7.35 -15.60
N VAL A 28 9.83 6.25 -15.23
CA VAL A 28 8.76 5.62 -16.00
C VAL A 28 7.41 5.88 -15.32
N ARG A 29 6.37 6.05 -16.14
CA ARG A 29 4.97 6.07 -15.71
C ARG A 29 4.22 4.99 -16.46
N ASP A 30 3.80 3.96 -15.76
CA ASP A 30 2.92 2.95 -16.32
C ASP A 30 1.46 3.33 -16.05
N GLN A 31 0.72 3.66 -17.10
CA GLN A 31 -0.71 3.97 -17.05
C GLN A 31 -1.55 2.84 -17.65
N THR A 32 -0.95 1.68 -17.93
CA THR A 32 -1.60 0.54 -18.57
C THR A 32 -2.80 0.06 -17.76
N GLU A 33 -2.64 -0.16 -16.46
CA GLU A 33 -3.72 -0.62 -15.59
C GLU A 33 -4.83 0.44 -15.47
N PHE A 34 -4.44 1.70 -15.30
CA PHE A 34 -5.38 2.82 -15.20
C PHE A 34 -6.25 2.93 -16.46
N CYS A 35 -5.63 3.00 -17.63
CA CYS A 35 -6.36 3.10 -18.90
C CYS A 35 -7.10 1.81 -19.26
N GLY A 36 -6.59 0.65 -18.84
CA GLY A 36 -7.29 -0.63 -18.96
C GLY A 36 -8.59 -0.66 -18.17
N THR A 37 -8.56 -0.13 -16.93
CA THR A 37 -9.75 0.01 -16.08
C THR A 37 -10.76 0.98 -16.68
N MET A 38 -10.30 2.09 -17.29
CA MET A 38 -11.18 3.05 -17.95
C MET A 38 -11.88 2.45 -19.18
N ALA A 39 -11.21 1.54 -19.90
CA ALA A 39 -11.74 0.89 -21.08
C ALA A 39 -12.58 -0.38 -20.78
N GLN A 40 -12.58 -0.89 -19.55
CA GLN A 40 -13.14 -2.22 -19.21
C GLN A 40 -14.63 -2.41 -19.51
N TYR A 41 -15.39 -1.32 -19.60
CA TYR A 41 -16.83 -1.34 -19.89
C TYR A 41 -17.16 -1.18 -21.38
N ALA A 42 -16.15 -1.25 -22.24
CA ALA A 42 -16.37 -1.17 -23.68
C ALA A 42 -17.20 -2.36 -24.19
N PRO A 43 -18.05 -2.16 -25.22
CA PRO A 43 -18.92 -3.22 -25.75
C PRO A 43 -18.17 -4.34 -26.48
N ASN A 44 -16.96 -4.07 -26.99
CA ASN A 44 -16.12 -4.99 -27.75
C ASN A 44 -14.67 -4.52 -27.74
N GLY A 45 -13.76 -5.36 -28.25
CA GLY A 45 -12.32 -5.11 -28.28
C GLY A 45 -11.92 -3.84 -29.05
N GLY A 46 -12.52 -3.58 -30.22
CA GLY A 46 -12.22 -2.38 -30.99
C GLY A 46 -12.55 -1.08 -30.24
N ILE A 47 -13.70 -1.04 -29.55
CA ILE A 47 -14.07 0.11 -28.71
C ILE A 47 -13.19 0.15 -27.45
N TYR A 48 -12.85 -1.00 -26.86
CA TYR A 48 -11.92 -1.07 -25.74
C TYR A 48 -10.60 -0.39 -26.11
N CYS A 49 -9.99 -0.79 -27.22
CA CYS A 49 -8.71 -0.23 -27.65
C CYS A 49 -8.79 1.25 -28.00
N THR A 50 -9.90 1.69 -28.61
CA THR A 50 -10.13 3.12 -28.86
C THR A 50 -10.15 3.92 -27.55
N GLN A 51 -10.87 3.43 -26.53
CA GLN A 51 -10.96 4.11 -25.24
C GLN A 51 -9.64 4.05 -24.46
N PHE A 52 -8.94 2.92 -24.53
CA PHE A 52 -7.63 2.73 -23.92
C PHE A 52 -6.61 3.73 -24.47
N LEU A 53 -6.47 3.80 -25.80
CA LEU A 53 -5.53 4.71 -26.46
C LEU A 53 -5.91 6.17 -26.22
N THR A 54 -7.20 6.50 -26.25
CA THR A 54 -7.68 7.86 -25.91
C THR A 54 -7.34 8.25 -24.47
N CYS A 55 -7.47 7.32 -23.51
CA CYS A 55 -7.02 7.54 -22.15
C CYS A 55 -5.52 7.79 -22.09
N CYS A 56 -4.72 6.93 -22.74
CA CYS A 56 -3.27 7.02 -22.77
C CYS A 56 -2.79 8.37 -23.32
N ASP A 57 -3.38 8.82 -24.44
CA ASP A 57 -3.08 10.09 -25.07
C ASP A 57 -3.36 11.29 -24.15
N ARG A 58 -4.43 11.23 -23.36
CA ARG A 58 -4.80 12.31 -22.43
C ARG A 58 -3.90 12.37 -21.20
N GLN A 59 -3.30 11.26 -20.81
CA GLN A 59 -2.35 11.23 -19.70
C GLN A 59 -0.95 11.70 -20.12
N PHE A 60 -0.63 11.66 -21.42
CA PHE A 60 0.66 12.10 -21.92
C PHE A 60 0.69 13.61 -22.19
N ASP A 61 1.29 14.37 -21.27
CA ASP A 61 1.57 15.78 -21.45
C ASP A 61 3.07 16.08 -21.26
N PRO A 62 3.85 16.25 -22.35
CA PRO A 62 5.29 16.50 -22.27
C PRO A 62 5.63 17.89 -21.71
N ASN A 63 4.66 18.81 -21.63
CA ASN A 63 4.87 20.18 -21.17
C ASN A 63 4.44 20.40 -19.71
N ASN A 64 3.77 19.42 -19.10
CA ASN A 64 3.33 19.49 -17.71
C ASN A 64 4.42 19.01 -16.73
N GLY A 65 4.20 19.19 -15.42
CA GLY A 65 5.20 19.01 -14.35
C GLY A 65 5.96 17.67 -14.34
N ASP A 66 5.39 16.60 -14.90
CA ASP A 66 6.04 15.28 -14.96
C ASP A 66 7.01 15.15 -16.16
N LYS A 67 6.88 16.01 -17.19
CA LYS A 67 7.80 16.18 -18.34
C LYS A 67 8.24 14.89 -19.05
N CYS A 68 7.41 13.86 -19.09
CA CYS A 68 7.70 12.65 -19.85
C CYS A 68 7.92 12.99 -21.34
N GLN A 69 8.99 12.45 -21.95
CA GLN A 69 9.37 12.81 -23.33
C GLN A 69 8.95 11.75 -24.35
N VAL A 70 8.83 10.50 -23.92
CA VAL A 70 8.57 9.36 -24.81
C VAL A 70 7.28 8.68 -24.36
N LYS A 71 6.44 8.33 -25.33
CA LYS A 71 5.20 7.58 -25.15
C LYS A 71 5.25 6.28 -25.96
N GLU A 72 5.04 5.18 -25.27
CA GLU A 72 4.77 3.86 -25.85
C GLU A 72 3.29 3.54 -25.61
N SER A 73 2.53 3.38 -26.69
CA SER A 73 1.09 3.12 -26.63
C SER A 73 0.69 2.12 -27.70
N GLU A 74 0.20 0.97 -27.28
CA GLU A 74 -0.33 -0.08 -28.16
C GLU A 74 -1.60 -0.66 -27.56
N CYS A 75 -2.50 -1.16 -28.41
CA CYS A 75 -3.62 -1.97 -27.96
C CYS A 75 -4.05 -2.93 -29.06
N ASN A 76 -4.26 -4.19 -28.69
CA ASN A 76 -4.77 -5.23 -29.56
C ASN A 76 -6.03 -5.83 -28.96
N GLU A 77 -6.98 -6.19 -29.81
CA GLU A 77 -8.16 -6.94 -29.38
C GLU A 77 -7.74 -8.34 -28.92
N THR A 78 -8.42 -8.85 -27.90
CA THR A 78 -8.25 -10.25 -27.49
C THR A 78 -8.86 -11.20 -28.52
N ASP A 79 -8.43 -12.46 -28.54
CA ASP A 79 -8.90 -13.46 -29.50
C ASP A 79 -10.43 -13.71 -29.45
N ASP A 80 -11.07 -13.41 -28.32
CA ASP A 80 -12.52 -13.50 -28.16
C ASP A 80 -13.29 -12.26 -28.71
N GLY A 81 -12.58 -11.21 -29.12
CA GLY A 81 -13.11 -9.95 -29.68
C GLY A 81 -13.90 -9.10 -28.68
N ARG A 82 -13.92 -9.47 -27.39
CA ARG A 82 -14.76 -8.82 -26.38
C ARG A 82 -14.01 -7.76 -25.60
N SER A 83 -12.69 -7.89 -25.45
CA SER A 83 -11.84 -6.92 -24.75
C SER A 83 -10.59 -6.63 -25.57
N GLY A 84 -9.65 -5.90 -24.97
CA GLY A 84 -8.33 -5.69 -25.53
C GLY A 84 -7.25 -5.77 -24.46
N VAL A 85 -6.01 -5.85 -24.92
CA VAL A 85 -4.80 -5.78 -24.10
C VAL A 85 -3.92 -4.72 -24.72
N GLY A 86 -3.52 -3.76 -23.90
CA GLY A 86 -2.69 -2.65 -24.34
C GLY A 86 -1.51 -2.39 -23.43
N ILE A 87 -0.63 -1.53 -23.90
CA ILE A 87 0.50 -0.97 -23.18
C ILE A 87 0.34 0.54 -23.23
N CYS A 88 0.47 1.22 -22.10
CA CYS A 88 0.53 2.67 -22.01
C CYS A 88 1.63 3.07 -21.03
N LYS A 89 2.83 3.34 -21.56
CA LYS A 89 4.00 3.68 -20.77
C LYS A 89 4.62 4.98 -21.25
N PHE A 90 4.98 5.83 -20.30
CA PHE A 90 5.74 7.05 -20.56
C PHE A 90 7.13 6.91 -19.95
N SER A 91 8.15 7.32 -20.67
CA SER A 91 9.54 7.24 -20.24
C SER A 91 10.27 8.57 -20.42
N ASN A 92 11.45 8.67 -19.79
CA ASN A 92 12.19 9.92 -19.62
C ASN A 92 11.34 10.98 -18.90
N CYS A 93 10.57 10.56 -17.90
CA CYS A 93 9.83 11.44 -17.01
C CYS A 93 10.77 12.03 -15.95
N THR A 94 10.33 13.11 -15.33
CA THR A 94 10.94 13.63 -14.10
C THR A 94 10.95 12.52 -13.04
N GLU A 95 12.05 12.36 -12.30
CA GLU A 95 12.13 11.31 -11.28
C GLU A 95 11.05 11.50 -10.19
N LEU A 96 10.30 10.43 -9.90
CA LEU A 96 9.48 10.35 -8.69
C LEU A 96 10.40 10.14 -7.49
N ILE A 97 10.46 11.14 -6.62
CA ILE A 97 11.17 11.03 -5.35
C ILE A 97 10.24 10.38 -4.32
N THR A 98 10.44 9.09 -4.05
CA THR A 98 9.71 8.40 -2.97
C THR A 98 10.31 8.81 -1.63
N THR A 99 9.53 9.47 -0.76
CA THR A 99 9.95 9.74 0.62
C THR A 99 9.60 8.53 1.49
N THR A 100 10.60 7.82 2.00
CA THR A 100 10.39 6.72 2.95
C THR A 100 10.28 7.28 4.37
N THR A 101 9.10 7.22 4.97
CA THR A 101 8.91 7.55 6.39
C THR A 101 9.17 6.31 7.24
N THR A 102 10.20 6.36 8.10
CA THR A 102 10.48 5.29 9.07
C THR A 102 9.78 5.60 10.38
N THR A 103 8.85 4.73 10.80
CA THR A 103 8.19 4.82 12.10
C THR A 103 8.89 3.90 13.10
N THR A 104 9.52 4.48 14.12
CA THR A 104 10.12 3.71 15.22
C THR A 104 9.10 3.52 16.33
N THR A 105 8.73 2.27 16.63
CA THR A 105 7.90 1.95 17.80
C THR A 105 8.81 1.76 19.03
N PRO A 106 8.64 2.54 20.12
CA PRO A 106 9.41 2.33 21.34
C PRO A 106 9.05 0.98 21.99
N ALA A 107 10.05 0.29 22.54
CA ALA A 107 9.82 -0.93 23.31
C ALA A 107 9.01 -0.60 24.58
N PRO A 108 8.08 -1.49 25.01
CA PRO A 108 7.32 -1.28 26.25
C PRO A 108 8.29 -1.22 27.43
N GLN A 109 8.29 -0.11 28.16
CA GLN A 109 8.99 -0.01 29.44
C GLN A 109 8.14 -0.75 30.48
N TYR A 110 8.65 -1.85 31.01
CA TYR A 110 8.11 -2.44 32.22
C TYR A 110 8.51 -1.53 33.38
N GLU A 111 7.60 -0.68 33.87
CA GLU A 111 7.78 -0.11 35.19
C GLU A 111 7.77 -1.26 36.19
N SER A 112 8.88 -1.42 36.91
CA SER A 112 9.00 -2.42 37.97
C SER A 112 7.79 -2.31 38.90
N ILE A 113 7.15 -3.44 39.18
CA ILE A 113 5.91 -3.63 39.96
C ILE A 113 6.00 -3.03 41.40
N ASN A 114 7.16 -2.51 41.79
CA ASN A 114 7.40 -1.93 43.11
C ASN A 114 6.75 -0.55 43.33
N ALA A 115 6.37 0.20 42.28
CA ALA A 115 5.70 1.49 42.47
C ALA A 115 4.21 1.34 42.88
N ALA A 116 3.55 0.27 42.42
CA ALA A 116 2.14 0.01 42.73
C ALA A 116 1.91 -0.40 44.20
N TYR A 117 2.92 -0.97 44.86
CA TYR A 117 2.81 -1.38 46.27
C TYR A 117 2.80 -0.20 47.26
N GLN A 118 3.46 0.92 46.93
CA GLN A 118 3.52 2.08 47.84
C GLN A 118 2.23 2.89 47.86
N ALA A 119 1.41 2.85 46.80
CA ALA A 119 0.13 3.55 46.75
C ALA A 119 -0.99 2.85 47.56
N VAL A 120 -0.92 1.52 47.69
CA VAL A 120 -1.95 0.71 48.38
C VAL A 120 -1.85 0.82 49.91
N THR A 121 -0.67 1.11 50.45
CA THR A 121 -0.46 1.18 51.91
C THR A 121 -0.88 2.50 52.56
N ILE A 122 -1.17 3.55 51.79
CA ILE A 122 -1.49 4.89 52.33
C ILE A 122 -3.02 5.08 52.49
N LEU A 123 -3.85 4.30 51.78
CA LEU A 123 -5.32 4.44 51.80
C LEU A 123 -6.04 3.45 52.72
N ALA A 124 -5.34 2.51 53.34
CA ALA A 124 -5.93 1.47 54.18
C ALA A 124 -6.51 1.91 55.56
N PRO A 125 -6.14 3.02 56.22
CA PRO A 125 -6.69 3.32 57.55
C PRO A 125 -8.08 3.97 57.54
N LEU A 126 -8.56 4.52 56.41
CA LEU A 126 -9.82 5.27 56.38
C LEU A 126 -11.08 4.40 56.23
N ALA A 127 -10.94 3.10 55.89
CA ALA A 127 -12.07 2.20 55.71
C ALA A 127 -12.46 1.42 56.99
N ALA A 128 -11.65 1.44 58.05
CA ALA A 128 -11.94 0.71 59.29
C ALA A 128 -12.78 1.50 60.31
N ALA A 129 -13.00 2.80 60.11
CA ALA A 129 -13.80 3.64 61.02
C ALA A 129 -15.31 3.65 60.71
N LEU A 130 -15.75 3.08 59.58
CA LEU A 130 -17.15 3.12 59.13
C LEU A 130 -17.98 1.86 59.45
N PHE A 131 -17.38 0.84 60.08
CA PHE A 131 -18.06 -0.41 60.46
C PHE A 131 -18.17 -0.66 61.97
N CYS A 132 -17.84 0.31 62.82
CA CYS A 132 -17.96 0.19 64.29
C CYS A 132 -19.04 1.10 64.91
N VAL A 133 -19.98 1.63 64.12
CA VAL A 133 -21.22 2.25 64.65
C VAL A 133 -22.42 1.66 63.90
N LEU A 134 -22.74 0.41 64.20
CA LEU A 134 -24.08 -0.19 64.14
C LEU A 134 -24.11 -1.43 65.04
#